data_AF-T1BW30-F1
#
_entry.id   AF-T1BW30-F1
#
_cell.length_a   1.000
_cell.length_b   1.000
_cell.length_c   1.000
_cell.angle_alpha   90.00
_cell.angle_beta   90.00
_cell.angle_gamma   90.00
#
_symmetry.space_group_name_H-M   'P 1'
#
loop_
_entity.id
_entity.type
_entity.pdbx_description
1 polymer ?
#
loop_
_entity_poly.entity_id
_entity_poly.type
_entity_poly.pdbx_seq_one_letter_code
_entity_poly.pdbx_strand_id
1 'polypeptide(L)'
;KGTRLTGRQIKKMTGLLCDRRPDQLKLPFYLWTREAVVQLLVRECGVEVSIWTAGRYLKAWGFTPQKPVRRAFERDPKAVARWLKTEYPAIRARAKRAQAEIYWGDEMGVRSDQAAGRCYSPRGQTPVIAG
;
A
#
# COMPACT_ATOMS: atom_id res chain seq x y z
N LYS A 1 -10.42 27.39 -13.41
CA LYS A 1 -9.88 26.88 -12.11
C LYS A 1 -8.49 26.32 -12.36
N GLY A 2 -7.45 27.16 -12.27
CA GLY A 2 -6.07 26.77 -12.61
C GLY A 2 -5.40 26.02 -11.46
N THR A 3 -4.80 24.87 -11.76
CA THR A 3 -3.79 24.28 -10.88
C THR A 3 -2.53 25.12 -10.97
N ARG A 4 -1.80 25.35 -9.85
CA ARG A 4 -0.47 25.99 -9.91
C ARG A 4 0.60 25.10 -10.56
N LEU A 5 0.19 23.90 -10.97
CA LEU A 5 1.03 22.87 -11.56
C LEU A 5 0.76 22.80 -13.05
N THR A 6 1.84 22.71 -13.81
CA THR A 6 1.84 22.42 -15.25
C THR A 6 1.46 20.96 -15.51
N GLY A 7 1.02 20.63 -16.73
CA GLY A 7 0.72 19.25 -17.11
C GLY A 7 1.93 18.30 -16.93
N ARG A 8 3.14 18.79 -17.17
CA ARG A 8 4.39 18.04 -16.92
C ARG A 8 4.59 17.72 -15.44
N GLN A 9 4.36 18.70 -14.56
CA GLN A 9 4.44 18.50 -13.12
C GLN A 9 3.37 17.51 -12.63
N ILE A 10 2.14 17.60 -13.14
CA ILE A 10 1.06 16.65 -12.80
C ILE A 10 1.46 15.23 -13.20
N LYS A 11 1.99 15.03 -14.41
CA LYS A 11 2.46 13.72 -14.88
C LYS A 11 3.59 13.18 -14.02
N LYS A 12 4.55 14.02 -13.63
CA LYS A 12 5.64 13.65 -12.72
C LYS A 12 5.11 13.21 -11.35
N MET A 13 4.20 13.99 -10.76
CA MET A 13 3.65 13.72 -9.43
C MET A 13 2.82 12.43 -9.41
N THR A 14 1.92 12.26 -10.38
CA THR A 14 1.09 11.06 -10.48
C THR A 14 1.92 9.80 -10.71
N GLY A 15 2.97 9.85 -11.54
CA GLY A 15 3.93 8.76 -11.69
C GLY A 15 4.63 8.41 -10.37
N LEU A 16 5.20 9.41 -9.67
CA LEU A 16 5.86 9.18 -8.38
C LEU A 16 4.93 8.56 -7.33
N LEU A 17 3.66 8.99 -7.27
CA LEU A 17 2.68 8.45 -6.33
C LEU A 17 2.27 7.00 -6.65
N CYS A 18 2.30 6.60 -7.92
CA CYS A 18 2.00 5.22 -8.34
C CYS A 18 3.21 4.29 -8.19
N ASP A 19 4.40 4.77 -8.57
CA ASP A 19 5.57 3.93 -8.76
C ASP A 19 6.41 3.79 -7.49
N ARG A 20 6.28 4.73 -6.55
CA ARG A 20 7.14 4.83 -5.37
C ARG A 20 6.31 4.97 -4.10
N ARG A 21 6.90 4.50 -3.01
CA ARG A 21 6.44 4.79 -1.65
C ARG A 21 7.20 6.02 -1.09
N PRO A 22 6.66 6.74 -0.10
CA PRO A 22 7.34 7.93 0.41
C PRO A 22 8.71 7.63 1.04
N ASP A 23 8.89 6.46 1.68
CA ASP A 23 10.18 6.00 2.24
C ASP A 23 11.26 5.85 1.18
N GLN A 24 10.91 5.30 0.01
CA GLN A 24 11.83 5.16 -1.14
C GLN A 24 12.27 6.52 -1.69
N LEU A 25 11.47 7.55 -1.43
CA LEU A 25 11.75 8.93 -1.79
C LEU A 25 12.41 9.70 -0.63
N LYS A 26 12.87 9.02 0.43
CA LYS A 26 13.47 9.63 1.63
C LYS A 26 12.58 10.66 2.32
N LEU A 27 11.26 10.52 2.18
CA LEU A 27 10.31 11.33 2.94
C LEU A 27 10.06 10.69 4.32
N PRO A 28 9.79 11.48 5.36
CA PRO A 28 9.55 10.98 6.72
C PRO A 28 8.13 10.40 6.88
N PHE A 29 7.61 9.74 5.84
CA PHE A 29 6.28 9.15 5.84
C PHE A 29 6.33 7.71 5.38
N TYR A 30 5.46 6.90 5.95
CA TYR A 30 5.30 5.52 5.54
C TYR A 30 4.16 5.36 4.50
N LEU A 31 3.15 6.22 4.55
CA LEU A 31 2.01 6.23 3.61
C LEU A 31 1.95 7.54 2.82
N TRP A 32 1.35 7.50 1.64
CA TRP A 32 0.96 8.72 0.93
C TRP A 32 -0.22 9.38 1.65
N THR A 33 0.08 10.34 2.52
CA THR A 33 -0.90 11.25 3.14
C THR A 33 -0.94 12.59 2.39
N ARG A 34 -1.85 13.49 2.76
CA ARG A 34 -1.89 14.84 2.14
C ARG A 34 -0.62 15.61 2.46
N GLU A 35 -0.10 15.46 3.67
CA GLU A 35 1.15 16.05 4.16
C GLU A 35 2.35 15.53 3.38
N ALA A 36 2.42 14.21 3.14
CA ALA A 36 3.44 13.61 2.29
C ALA A 36 3.41 14.16 0.87
N VAL A 37 2.21 14.36 0.31
CA VAL A 37 2.03 14.94 -1.02
C VAL A 37 2.42 16.42 -1.04
N VAL A 38 2.12 17.20 0.01
CA VAL A 38 2.57 18.60 0.11
C VAL A 38 4.10 18.67 0.13
N GLN A 39 4.78 17.86 0.95
CA GLN A 39 6.25 17.83 0.98
C GLN A 39 6.84 17.42 -0.37
N LEU A 40 6.24 16.44 -1.04
CA LEU A 40 6.67 16.02 -2.38
C LEU A 40 6.47 17.16 -3.40
N LEU A 41 5.36 17.89 -3.34
CA LEU A 41 5.09 19.03 -4.23
C LEU A 41 6.10 20.16 -4.06
N VAL A 42 6.46 20.48 -2.81
CA VAL A 42 7.49 21.48 -2.51
C VAL A 42 8.82 21.03 -3.09
N ARG A 43 9.23 19.77 -2.84
CA ARG A 43 10.52 19.26 -3.29
C ARG A 43 10.64 19.10 -4.81
N GLU A 44 9.62 18.52 -5.45
CA GLU A 44 9.70 18.09 -6.86
C GLU A 44 9.25 19.16 -7.85
N CYS A 45 8.43 20.11 -7.38
CA CYS A 45 7.80 21.14 -8.21
C CYS A 45 8.05 22.56 -7.71
N GLY A 46 8.59 22.77 -6.49
CA GLY A 46 8.74 24.09 -5.89
C GLY A 46 7.41 24.75 -5.52
N VAL A 47 6.32 23.98 -5.43
CA VAL A 47 4.98 24.52 -5.21
C VAL A 47 4.50 24.19 -3.80
N GLU A 48 4.36 25.23 -2.99
CA GLU A 48 3.75 25.11 -1.67
C GLU A 48 2.23 25.30 -1.75
N VAL A 49 1.48 24.34 -1.20
CA VAL A 49 0.03 24.37 -1.15
C VAL A 49 -0.47 23.89 0.21
N SER A 50 -1.66 24.33 0.59
CA SER A 50 -2.33 23.79 1.78
C SER A 50 -2.67 22.31 1.61
N ILE A 51 -2.78 21.57 2.72
CA ILE A 51 -3.20 20.17 2.76
C ILE A 51 -4.55 19.94 2.04
N TRP A 52 -5.46 20.91 2.12
CA TRP A 52 -6.76 20.89 1.43
C TRP A 52 -6.62 21.00 -0.07
N THR A 53 -5.68 21.81 -0.55
CA THR A 53 -5.39 21.95 -1.97
C THR A 53 -4.71 20.69 -2.51
N ALA A 54 -3.79 20.09 -1.77
CA ALA A 54 -3.26 18.77 -2.10
C ALA A 54 -4.37 17.72 -2.18
N GLY A 55 -5.33 17.73 -1.25
CA GLY A 55 -6.51 16.87 -1.30
C GLY A 55 -7.36 17.07 -2.57
N ARG A 56 -7.56 18.32 -3.00
CA ARG A 56 -8.27 18.63 -4.25
C ARG A 56 -7.50 18.16 -5.49
N TYR A 57 -6.18 18.29 -5.50
CA TYR A 57 -5.33 17.79 -6.57
C TYR A 57 -5.41 16.28 -6.69
N LEU A 58 -5.25 15.56 -5.57
CA LEU A 58 -5.39 14.10 -5.53
C LEU A 58 -6.74 13.64 -6.08
N LYS A 59 -7.84 14.29 -5.65
CA LYS A 59 -9.18 14.00 -6.18
C LYS A 59 -9.27 14.25 -7.69
N ALA A 60 -8.72 15.36 -8.18
CA ALA A 60 -8.70 15.68 -9.60
C ALA A 60 -7.85 14.70 -10.43
N TRP A 61 -6.81 14.11 -9.83
CA TRP A 61 -5.95 13.10 -10.45
C TRP A 61 -6.50 11.67 -10.30
N GLY A 62 -7.68 11.48 -9.72
CA GLY A 62 -8.29 10.16 -9.54
C GLY A 62 -7.77 9.35 -8.35
N PHE A 63 -7.04 9.98 -7.42
CA PHE A 63 -6.53 9.35 -6.21
C PHE A 63 -7.58 9.39 -5.10
N THR A 64 -7.73 8.28 -4.39
CA THR A 64 -8.61 8.15 -3.23
C THR A 64 -7.85 7.52 -2.05
N PRO A 65 -8.21 7.85 -0.80
CA PRO A 65 -7.63 7.20 0.36
C PRO A 65 -8.07 5.73 0.41
N GLN A 66 -7.12 4.80 0.32
CA GLN A 66 -7.37 3.35 0.36
C GLN A 66 -6.71 2.72 1.58
N LYS A 67 -7.30 1.63 2.08
CA LYS A 67 -6.69 0.83 3.16
C LYS A 67 -5.55 0.03 2.54
N PRO A 68 -4.30 0.23 2.96
CA PRO A 68 -3.19 -0.52 2.41
C PRO A 68 -3.26 -1.99 2.84
N VAL A 69 -2.82 -2.87 1.97
CA VAL A 69 -2.61 -4.29 2.29
C VAL A 69 -1.19 -4.45 2.79
N ARG A 70 -1.04 -5.02 3.99
CA ARG A 70 0.26 -5.41 4.52
C ARG A 70 0.73 -6.68 3.84
N ARG A 71 1.93 -6.63 3.29
CA ARG A 71 2.66 -7.81 2.83
C ARG A 71 3.85 -7.98 3.76
N ALA A 72 3.85 -9.08 4.52
CA ALA A 72 4.94 -9.38 5.45
C ALA A 72 6.29 -9.41 4.71
N PHE A 73 7.26 -8.66 5.23
CA PHE A 73 8.61 -8.57 4.68
C PHE A 73 9.31 -9.93 4.65
N GLU A 74 9.06 -10.77 5.65
CA GLU A 74 9.66 -12.10 5.83
C GLU A 74 9.13 -13.17 4.87
N ARG A 75 8.14 -12.83 4.02
CA ARG A 75 7.56 -13.79 3.09
C ARG A 75 8.56 -14.15 2.00
N ASP A 76 9.25 -15.28 2.13
CA ASP A 76 10.02 -15.90 1.05
C ASP A 76 9.06 -16.55 0.02
N PRO A 77 8.91 -15.98 -1.19
CA PRO A 77 8.02 -16.52 -2.21
C PRO A 77 8.42 -17.93 -2.65
N LYS A 78 9.72 -18.26 -2.60
CA LYS A 78 10.23 -19.59 -2.98
C LYS A 78 9.89 -20.62 -1.92
N ALA A 79 10.05 -20.30 -0.64
CA ALA A 79 9.64 -21.17 0.45
C ALA A 79 8.12 -21.45 0.41
N VAL A 80 7.29 -20.42 0.19
CA VAL A 80 5.84 -20.58 0.04
C VAL A 80 5.49 -21.48 -1.14
N ALA A 81 6.12 -21.27 -2.30
CA ALA A 81 5.87 -22.10 -3.48
C ALA A 81 6.30 -23.56 -3.25
N ARG A 82 7.45 -23.78 -2.60
CA ARG A 82 7.94 -25.12 -2.23
C ARG A 82 6.98 -25.81 -1.27
N TRP A 83 6.53 -25.11 -0.23
CA TRP A 83 5.60 -25.67 0.77
C TRP A 83 4.27 -26.08 0.12
N LEU A 84 3.70 -25.23 -0.75
CA LEU A 84 2.46 -25.53 -1.48
C LEU A 84 2.61 -26.72 -2.44
N LYS A 85 3.77 -26.87 -3.08
CA LYS A 85 4.02 -27.95 -4.06
C LYS A 85 4.33 -29.29 -3.40
N THR A 86 5.02 -29.28 -2.26
CA THR A 86 5.59 -30.51 -1.68
C THR A 86 4.96 -30.84 -0.34
N GLU A 87 5.01 -29.93 0.61
CA GLU A 87 4.66 -30.22 2.01
C GLU A 87 3.14 -30.31 2.21
N TYR A 88 2.38 -29.36 1.65
CA TYR A 88 0.93 -29.36 1.80
C TYR A 88 0.25 -30.62 1.21
N PRO A 89 0.59 -31.10 -0.01
CA PRO A 89 0.08 -32.36 -0.52
C PRO A 89 0.42 -33.56 0.38
N ALA A 90 1.62 -33.60 0.96
CA ALA A 90 2.02 -34.66 1.89
C ALA A 90 1.19 -34.63 3.19
N ILE A 91 0.95 -33.45 3.75
CA ILE A 91 0.08 -33.25 4.92
C ILE A 91 -1.36 -33.69 4.59
N ARG A 92 -1.88 -33.30 3.42
CA ARG A 92 -3.23 -33.69 2.97
C ARG A 92 -3.36 -35.21 2.78
N ALA A 93 -2.35 -35.86 2.19
CA ALA A 93 -2.32 -37.31 2.04
C ALA A 93 -2.25 -38.02 3.39
N ARG A 94 -1.51 -37.48 4.37
CA ARG A 94 -1.48 -38.01 5.74
C ARG A 94 -2.83 -37.87 6.43
N ALA A 95 -3.47 -36.71 6.34
CA ALA A 95 -4.80 -36.45 6.90
C ALA A 95 -5.84 -37.42 6.31
N LYS A 96 -5.84 -37.62 4.98
CA LYS A 96 -6.73 -38.57 4.31
C LYS A 96 -6.54 -40.01 4.80
N ARG A 97 -5.29 -40.46 4.98
CA ARG A 97 -4.98 -41.80 5.51
C ARG A 97 -5.45 -41.99 6.95
N ALA A 98 -5.38 -40.93 7.76
CA ALA A 98 -5.81 -40.93 9.14
C ALA A 98 -7.32 -40.64 9.33
N GLN A 99 -8.08 -40.47 8.23
CA GLN A 99 -9.48 -39.99 8.26
C GLN A 99 -9.66 -38.73 9.13
N ALA A 100 -8.67 -37.83 9.09
CA ALA A 100 -8.62 -36.63 9.92
C ALA A 100 -8.88 -35.37 9.09
N GLU A 101 -9.43 -34.35 9.75
CA GLU A 101 -9.64 -33.02 9.19
C GLU A 101 -8.45 -32.09 9.49
N ILE A 102 -8.22 -31.13 8.60
CA ILE A 102 -7.15 -30.12 8.78
C ILE A 102 -7.81 -28.80 9.17
N TYR A 103 -7.48 -28.33 10.37
CA TYR A 103 -7.88 -27.01 10.85
C TYR A 103 -6.70 -26.04 10.74
N TRP A 104 -7.00 -24.81 10.31
CA TRP A 104 -6.04 -23.71 10.31
C TRP A 104 -6.46 -22.71 11.39
N GLY A 105 -5.60 -22.50 12.37
CA GLY A 105 -5.75 -21.45 13.37
C GLY A 105 -4.81 -20.30 13.05
N ASP A 106 -5.31 -19.08 13.17
CA ASP A 106 -4.50 -17.86 13.14
C ASP A 106 -4.98 -16.93 14.26
N GLU A 107 -4.07 -16.13 14.80
CA GLU A 107 -4.38 -15.17 15.84
C GLU A 107 -4.62 -13.78 15.23
N MET A 108 -5.79 -13.22 15.49
CA MET A 108 -6.13 -11.87 15.07
C MET A 108 -6.04 -10.93 16.27
N GLY A 109 -5.14 -9.95 16.20
CA GLY A 109 -5.13 -8.84 17.16
C GLY A 109 -6.37 -7.96 16.97
N VAL A 110 -7.21 -7.86 17.99
CA VAL A 110 -8.35 -6.93 18.01
C VAL A 110 -7.93 -5.64 18.72
N ARG A 111 -8.21 -4.50 18.09
CA ARG A 111 -8.12 -3.18 18.70
C ARG A 111 -9.39 -2.39 18.41
N SER A 112 -9.81 -1.57 19.38
CA SER A 112 -11.02 -0.74 19.26
C SER A 112 -10.83 0.48 18.35
N ASP A 113 -9.59 0.89 18.07
CA ASP A 113 -9.26 1.99 17.16
C ASP A 113 -9.03 1.51 15.72
N GLN A 114 -9.34 2.37 14.73
CA GLN A 114 -9.01 2.09 13.32
C GLN A 114 -7.48 2.23 13.11
N ALA A 115 -6.73 1.21 13.50
CA ALA A 115 -5.26 1.19 13.42
C ALA A 115 -4.72 1.19 11.97
N ALA A 116 -5.57 0.91 10.98
CA ALA A 116 -5.17 0.94 9.58
C ALA A 116 -5.19 2.37 9.04
N GLY A 117 -4.00 2.96 8.90
CA GLY A 117 -3.80 4.23 8.19
C GLY A 117 -4.33 4.16 6.76
N ARG A 118 -4.69 5.31 6.18
CA ARG A 118 -5.14 5.40 4.78
C ARG A 118 -4.03 5.97 3.91
N CYS A 119 -3.86 5.39 2.72
CA CYS A 119 -2.85 5.79 1.75
C CYS A 119 -3.52 6.22 0.44
N TYR A 120 -3.17 7.39 -0.08
CA TYR A 120 -3.67 7.84 -1.37
C TYR A 120 -3.06 7.00 -2.50
N SER A 121 -3.95 6.49 -3.35
CA SER A 121 -3.62 5.64 -4.50
C SER A 121 -4.72 5.80 -5.56
N PRO A 122 -4.46 5.47 -6.84
CA PRO A 122 -5.48 5.55 -7.89
C PRO A 122 -6.69 4.71 -7.52
N ARG A 123 -7.90 5.25 -7.70
CA ARG A 123 -9.16 4.61 -7.28
C ARG A 123 -9.21 3.13 -7.71
N GLY A 124 -9.42 2.24 -6.73
CA GLY A 124 -9.52 0.80 -6.95
C GLY A 124 -8.17 0.06 -6.94
N GLN A 125 -7.04 0.77 -6.92
CA GLN A 125 -5.71 0.18 -6.77
C GLN A 125 -5.29 0.19 -5.31
N THR A 126 -5.31 -0.98 -4.67
CA THR A 126 -4.97 -1.10 -3.25
C THR A 126 -3.45 -0.97 -3.06
N PRO A 127 -2.98 -0.01 -2.24
CA PRO A 127 -1.55 0.18 -2.03
C PRO A 127 -0.98 -0.95 -1.18
N VAL A 128 0.16 -1.50 -1.59
CA VAL A 128 0.86 -2.56 -0.85
C VAL A 128 1.96 -1.93 0.00
N ILE A 129 1.92 -2.20 1.30
CA ILE A 129 2.92 -1.74 2.26
C ILE A 129 3.70 -2.95 2.81
N ALA A 130 5.00 -2.78 3.03
CA ALA A 130 5.83 -3.82 3.63
C ALA A 130 5.55 -3.84 5.14
N GLY A 131 4.84 -4.88 5.59
CA GLY A 131 4.52 -5.12 6.98
C GLY A 131 5.62 -5.87 7.71
#